data_AF-A0A388Q042-F1
#
_entry.id   AF-A0A388Q042-F1
#
_cell.length_a   1.000
_cell.length_b   1.000
_cell.length_c   1.000
_cell.angle_alpha   90.00
_cell.angle_beta   90.00
_cell.angle_gamma   90.00
#
_symmetry.space_group_name_H-M   'P 1'
#
loop_
_entity.id
_entity.type
_entity.pdbx_description
1 polymer ?
#
loop_
_entity_poly.entity_id
_entity_poly.type
_entity_poly.pdbx_seq_one_letter_code
_entity_poly.pdbx_strand_id
1 'polypeptide(L)'
;MKIALIHDWLRVNAGSEKVIKEILTVFEKDEVTLYTLFNKLPVTDRKELIGKTPVQVTILQYFPRIDLIYQYLLPVLPFFIRFLRPQKAAFYISSSHAVAKGFRSKKGIMHICYCHTPMRYIWFLHQDYLNDIGFAKKMILRFVIPFIRKWDVKMSQKVSFS
;
A
#
# COMPACT_ATOMS: atom_id res chain seq x y z
N MET A 1 -11.04 21.19 -1.29
CA MET A 1 -11.32 20.18 -0.24
C MET A 1 -10.13 19.23 -0.12
N LYS A 2 -9.52 19.01 1.06
CA LYS A 2 -8.31 18.17 1.14
C LYS A 2 -8.64 16.67 1.12
N ILE A 3 -7.95 15.91 0.28
CA ILE A 3 -8.12 14.47 0.09
C ILE A 3 -6.81 13.76 0.42
N ALA A 4 -6.87 12.66 1.16
CA ALA A 4 -5.71 11.77 1.28
C ALA A 4 -5.90 10.56 0.35
N LEU A 5 -4.95 10.40 -0.56
CA LEU A 5 -4.83 9.23 -1.42
C LEU A 5 -3.79 8.30 -0.80
N ILE A 6 -4.16 7.08 -0.43
CA ILE A 6 -3.27 6.10 0.18
C ILE A 6 -2.93 5.04 -0.87
N HIS A 7 -1.65 4.72 -0.99
CA HIS A 7 -1.14 3.67 -1.85
C HIS A 7 -0.13 2.79 -1.14
N ASP A 8 0.07 1.59 -1.67
CA ASP A 8 0.98 0.59 -1.11
C ASP A 8 2.43 1.06 -1.20
N TRP A 9 2.97 1.15 -2.41
CA TRP A 9 4.32 1.62 -2.69
C TRP A 9 4.40 2.10 -4.13
N LEU A 10 5.29 3.04 -4.42
CA LEU A 10 5.55 3.52 -5.77
C LEU A 10 6.91 2.97 -6.24
N ARG A 11 6.91 1.96 -7.11
CA ARG A 11 8.15 1.33 -7.61
C ARG A 11 8.26 1.33 -9.13
N VAL A 12 7.18 0.99 -9.82
CA VAL A 12 7.17 0.79 -11.29
C VAL A 12 5.94 1.45 -11.89
N ASN A 13 5.99 1.85 -13.17
CA ASN A 13 4.80 2.27 -13.89
C ASN A 13 3.98 1.04 -14.30
N ALA A 14 3.12 0.55 -13.41
CA ALA A 14 2.24 -0.59 -13.62
C ALA A 14 0.76 -0.22 -13.42
N GLY A 15 -0.13 -1.23 -13.47
CA GLY A 15 -1.57 -1.01 -13.44
C GLY A 15 -2.06 -0.24 -12.21
N SER A 16 -1.49 -0.51 -11.03
CA SER A 16 -1.93 0.14 -9.80
C SER A 16 -1.56 1.62 -9.73
N GLU A 17 -0.41 1.97 -10.31
CA GLU A 17 0.12 3.32 -10.42
C GLU A 17 -0.62 4.11 -11.51
N LYS A 18 -1.04 3.45 -12.60
CA LYS A 18 -1.93 4.07 -13.60
C LYS A 18 -3.28 4.44 -13.00
N VAL A 19 -3.86 3.61 -12.15
CA VAL A 19 -5.09 3.97 -11.44
C VAL A 19 -4.88 5.18 -10.52
N ILE A 20 -3.72 5.32 -9.89
CA ILE A 20 -3.41 6.56 -9.14
C ILE A 20 -3.38 7.77 -10.05
N LYS A 21 -2.74 7.66 -11.21
CA LYS A 21 -2.72 8.73 -12.20
C LYS A 21 -4.14 9.15 -12.55
N GLU A 22 -5.04 8.22 -12.83
CA GLU A 22 -6.46 8.51 -13.13
C GLU A 22 -7.22 9.08 -11.93
N ILE A 23 -6.98 8.60 -10.71
CA ILE A 23 -7.59 9.22 -9.52
C ILE A 23 -7.13 10.67 -9.39
N LEU A 24 -5.86 10.95 -9.67
CA LEU A 24 -5.29 12.30 -9.63
C LEU A 24 -5.76 13.21 -10.79
N THR A 25 -6.34 12.68 -11.87
CA THR A 25 -6.94 13.51 -12.93
C THR A 25 -8.35 13.97 -12.60
N VAL A 26 -9.06 13.24 -11.72
CA VAL A 26 -10.42 13.58 -11.28
C VAL A 26 -10.44 14.78 -10.32
N PHE A 27 -9.37 14.97 -9.54
CA PHE A 27 -9.29 16.01 -8.53
C PHE A 27 -8.25 17.07 -8.89
N GLU A 28 -8.39 18.26 -8.31
CA GLU A 28 -7.34 19.27 -8.38
C GLU A 28 -6.09 18.77 -7.62
N LYS A 29 -4.91 18.91 -8.24
CA LYS A 29 -3.66 18.32 -7.68
C LYS A 29 -3.27 18.89 -6.32
N ASP A 30 -3.63 20.15 -6.06
CA ASP A 30 -3.32 20.84 -4.80
C ASP A 30 -4.25 20.43 -3.66
N GLU A 31 -5.33 19.71 -3.97
CA GLU A 31 -6.28 19.16 -3.01
C GLU A 31 -5.87 17.79 -2.48
N VAL A 32 -5.07 17.04 -3.26
CA VAL A 32 -4.70 15.66 -2.95
C VAL A 32 -3.31 15.58 -2.35
N THR A 33 -3.17 14.87 -1.23
CA THR A 33 -1.87 14.41 -0.73
C THR A 33 -1.78 12.89 -0.86
N LEU A 34 -0.73 12.43 -1.54
CA LEU A 34 -0.45 11.01 -1.72
C LEU A 34 0.37 10.48 -0.54
N TYR A 35 -0.09 9.42 0.10
CA TYR A 35 0.58 8.72 1.17
C TYR A 35 0.95 7.31 0.70
N THR A 36 2.21 6.92 0.87
CA THR A 36 2.71 5.62 0.40
C THR A 36 3.78 5.08 1.34
N LEU A 37 4.05 3.78 1.34
CA LEU A 37 5.11 3.22 2.20
C LEU A 37 6.49 3.76 1.79
N PHE A 38 6.76 3.75 0.49
CA PHE A 38 7.99 4.29 -0.11
C PHE A 38 7.74 4.71 -1.57
N ASN A 39 8.59 5.58 -2.08
CA ASN A 39 8.64 6.01 -3.46
C ASN A 39 10.05 5.84 -4.04
N LYS A 40 10.16 4.91 -4.98
CA LYS A 40 11.34 4.54 -5.74
C LYS A 40 11.08 4.56 -7.25
N LEU A 41 10.06 5.30 -7.70
CA LEU A 41 9.83 5.51 -9.13
C LEU A 41 11.02 6.22 -9.78
N PRO A 42 11.38 5.85 -11.02
CA PRO A 42 12.24 6.67 -11.86
C PRO A 42 11.69 8.10 -12.00
N VAL A 43 12.58 9.08 -12.21
CA VAL A 43 12.20 10.50 -12.31
C VAL A 43 11.18 10.74 -13.44
N THR A 44 11.34 10.05 -14.57
CA THR A 44 10.43 10.09 -15.72
C THR A 44 9.02 9.65 -15.32
N ASP A 45 8.91 8.48 -14.72
CA ASP A 45 7.65 7.86 -14.35
C ASP A 45 6.98 8.66 -13.23
N ARG A 46 7.76 9.16 -12.28
CA ARG A 46 7.27 10.06 -11.23
C ARG A 46 6.61 11.31 -11.83
N LYS A 47 7.26 11.95 -12.80
CA LYS A 47 6.72 13.14 -13.46
C LYS A 47 5.43 12.83 -14.20
N GLU A 48 5.35 11.66 -14.84
CA GLU A 48 4.17 11.22 -15.59
C GLU A 48 2.99 10.84 -14.70
N LEU A 49 3.23 10.05 -13.65
CA LEU A 49 2.18 9.42 -12.83
C LEU A 49 1.62 10.38 -11.78
N ILE A 50 2.50 11.11 -11.10
CA ILE A 50 2.10 11.93 -9.94
C ILE A 50 2.42 13.42 -10.11
N GLY A 51 3.28 13.78 -11.08
CA GLY A 51 3.62 15.17 -11.36
C GLY A 51 4.13 15.93 -10.13
N LYS A 52 3.46 17.03 -9.77
CA LYS A 52 3.77 17.87 -8.60
C LYS A 52 2.99 17.49 -7.33
N THR A 53 2.17 16.43 -7.37
CA THR A 53 1.36 16.01 -6.22
C THR A 53 2.26 15.78 -5.00
N PRO A 54 1.93 16.34 -3.83
CA PRO A 54 2.71 16.13 -2.62
C PRO A 54 2.66 14.66 -2.19
N VAL A 55 3.82 14.09 -1.88
CA VAL A 55 3.98 12.68 -1.47
C VAL A 55 4.54 12.60 -0.07
N GLN A 56 3.86 11.87 0.79
CA GLN A 56 4.28 11.50 2.14
C GLN A 56 4.67 10.02 2.15
N VAL A 57 5.86 9.73 2.64
CA VAL A 57 6.43 8.37 2.71
C VAL A 57 6.65 7.96 4.16
N THR A 58 6.73 6.65 4.41
CA THR A 58 7.13 6.14 5.73
C THR A 58 8.66 6.05 5.85
N ILE A 59 9.14 5.65 7.03
CA ILE A 59 10.56 5.37 7.27
C ILE A 59 11.13 4.27 6.36
N LEU A 60 10.27 3.42 5.76
CA LEU A 60 10.69 2.42 4.76
C LEU A 60 11.37 3.04 3.54
N GLN A 61 11.13 4.33 3.24
CA GLN A 61 11.83 5.04 2.18
C GLN A 61 13.36 4.93 2.29
N TYR A 62 13.86 4.95 3.52
CA TYR A 62 15.29 4.99 3.84
C TYR A 62 15.89 3.61 4.06
N PHE A 63 15.08 2.54 4.01
CA PHE A 63 15.60 1.19 4.09
C PHE A 63 16.46 0.87 2.87
N PRO A 64 17.66 0.30 3.06
CA PRO A 64 18.54 -0.04 1.94
C PRO A 64 17.87 -1.08 1.05
N ARG A 65 17.84 -0.81 -0.26
CA ARG A 65 17.25 -1.70 -1.29
C ARG A 65 15.78 -2.08 -1.03
N ILE A 66 15.00 -1.20 -0.39
CA ILE A 66 13.58 -1.46 -0.08
C ILE A 66 12.77 -1.90 -1.30
N ASP A 67 13.06 -1.35 -2.47
CA ASP A 67 12.46 -1.71 -3.75
C ASP A 67 12.73 -3.16 -4.15
N LEU A 68 13.84 -3.75 -3.72
CA LEU A 68 14.16 -5.17 -3.96
C LEU A 68 13.61 -6.08 -2.86
N ILE A 69 13.62 -5.62 -1.60
CA ILE A 69 13.33 -6.49 -0.45
C ILE A 69 11.88 -6.43 0.06
N TYR A 70 11.03 -5.51 -0.41
CA TYR A 70 9.68 -5.31 0.16
C TYR A 70 8.81 -6.57 0.16
N GLN A 71 9.00 -7.49 -0.81
CA GLN A 71 8.25 -8.74 -0.88
C GLN A 71 8.54 -9.64 0.33
N TYR A 72 9.78 -9.64 0.82
CA TYR A 72 10.16 -10.35 2.05
C TYR A 72 9.63 -9.65 3.31
N LEU A 73 9.35 -8.35 3.22
CA LEU A 73 8.82 -7.54 4.32
C LEU A 73 7.29 -7.52 4.37
N LEU A 74 6.58 -8.21 3.47
CA LEU A 74 5.11 -8.29 3.42
C LEU A 74 4.45 -8.52 4.79
N PRO A 75 4.97 -9.39 5.69
CA PRO A 75 4.46 -9.53 7.05
C PRO A 75 4.45 -8.27 7.90
N VAL A 76 5.42 -7.39 7.68
CA VAL A 76 5.67 -6.22 8.50
C VAL A 76 5.06 -4.96 7.87
N LEU A 77 4.81 -4.94 6.56
CA LEU A 77 4.18 -3.79 5.89
C LEU A 77 2.84 -3.34 6.51
N PRO A 78 1.94 -4.23 7.01
CA PRO A 78 0.74 -3.83 7.74
C PRO A 78 1.01 -2.99 9.00
N PHE A 79 2.18 -3.12 9.62
CA PHE A 79 2.58 -2.28 10.73
C PHE A 79 2.98 -0.89 10.23
N PHE A 80 3.77 -0.81 9.16
CA PHE A 80 4.23 0.46 8.60
C PHE A 80 3.10 1.33 8.05
N ILE A 81 2.10 0.73 7.38
CA ILE A 81 0.97 1.48 6.81
C ILE A 81 0.15 2.20 7.88
N ARG A 82 0.14 1.70 9.12
CA ARG A 82 -0.57 2.33 10.26
C ARG A 82 0.09 3.61 10.76
N PHE A 83 1.35 3.87 10.40
CA PHE A 83 2.02 5.13 10.74
C PHE A 83 1.69 6.26 9.78
N LEU A 84 1.10 5.98 8.62
CA LEU A 84 0.54 7.02 7.76
C LEU A 84 -0.60 7.71 8.52
N ARG A 85 -0.43 9.00 8.79
CA ARG A 85 -1.41 9.83 9.51
C ARG A 85 -1.78 11.07 8.69
N PRO A 86 -2.78 10.96 7.81
CA PRO A 86 -3.31 12.13 7.12
C PRO A 86 -4.12 12.98 8.11
N GLN A 87 -3.60 14.14 8.50
CA GLN A 87 -4.16 14.91 9.62
C GLN A 87 -5.31 15.86 9.26
N LYS A 88 -5.64 16.06 7.97
CA LYS A 88 -6.61 17.09 7.54
C LYS A 88 -7.39 16.72 6.27
N ALA A 89 -7.75 15.45 6.09
CA ALA A 89 -8.51 15.00 4.92
C ALA A 89 -10.02 15.02 5.20
N ALA A 90 -10.81 15.46 4.23
CA ALA A 90 -12.28 15.39 4.25
C ALA A 90 -12.77 13.95 4.04
N PHE A 91 -12.07 13.19 3.20
CA PHE A 91 -12.26 11.75 3.01
C PHE A 91 -10.96 11.09 2.55
N TYR A 92 -10.96 9.76 2.58
CA TYR A 92 -9.84 8.92 2.22
C TYR A 92 -10.16 8.10 0.98
N ILE A 93 -9.20 8.04 0.04
CA ILE A 93 -9.20 7.09 -1.07
C ILE A 93 -7.98 6.20 -0.88
N SER A 94 -8.15 4.88 -0.89
CA SER A 94 -7.01 3.95 -0.93
C SER A 94 -7.01 3.14 -2.22
N SER A 95 -5.89 3.15 -2.94
CA SER A 95 -5.61 2.26 -4.06
C SER A 95 -4.75 1.11 -3.55
N SER A 96 -5.39 -0.03 -3.27
CA SER A 96 -4.78 -1.14 -2.53
C SER A 96 -4.72 -2.43 -3.36
N HIS A 97 -3.52 -2.94 -3.55
CA HIS A 97 -3.24 -4.32 -3.96
C HIS A 97 -2.57 -5.13 -2.83
N ALA A 98 -2.16 -4.46 -1.75
CA ALA A 98 -1.51 -5.10 -0.61
C ALA A 98 -2.06 -4.66 0.77
N VAL A 99 -1.57 -3.54 1.30
CA VAL A 99 -1.78 -3.10 2.68
C VAL A 99 -2.42 -1.71 2.83
N ALA A 100 -2.52 -0.93 1.77
CA ALA A 100 -3.02 0.45 1.78
C ALA A 100 -4.41 0.58 2.40
N LYS A 101 -5.30 -0.39 2.15
CA LYS A 101 -6.64 -0.47 2.77
C LYS A 101 -6.61 -0.55 4.30
N GLY A 102 -5.50 -0.98 4.88
CA GLY A 102 -5.33 -1.17 6.32
C GLY A 102 -4.68 0.00 7.05
N PHE A 103 -4.53 1.17 6.40
CA PHE A 103 -4.05 2.37 7.07
C PHE A 103 -5.00 2.80 8.20
N ARG A 104 -4.50 3.59 9.15
CA ARG A 104 -5.29 4.02 10.31
C ARG A 104 -6.20 5.19 9.95
N SER A 105 -7.38 4.89 9.41
CA SER A 105 -8.43 5.88 9.16
C SER A 105 -8.98 6.47 10.47
N LYS A 106 -9.37 7.76 10.43
CA LYS A 106 -10.04 8.43 11.54
C LYS A 106 -11.52 8.03 11.55
N LYS A 107 -12.05 7.70 12.74
CA LYS A 107 -13.46 7.36 12.91
C LYS A 107 -14.35 8.52 12.44
N GLY A 108 -15.40 8.21 11.69
CA GLY A 108 -16.36 9.19 11.16
C GLY A 108 -15.96 9.86 9.85
N ILE A 109 -14.79 9.54 9.29
CA ILE A 109 -14.38 10.00 7.96
C ILE A 109 -14.59 8.87 6.96
N MET A 110 -15.19 9.18 5.81
CA MET A 110 -15.43 8.22 4.73
C MET A 110 -14.10 7.68 4.17
N HIS A 111 -14.04 6.37 3.97
CA HIS A 111 -12.87 5.70 3.40
C HIS A 111 -13.29 4.80 2.24
N ILE A 112 -12.99 5.24 1.02
CA ILE A 112 -13.23 4.51 -0.23
C ILE A 112 -11.98 3.70 -0.56
N CYS A 113 -12.10 2.41 -0.86
CA CYS A 113 -10.98 1.58 -1.24
C CYS A 113 -11.17 0.97 -2.63
N TYR A 114 -10.30 1.33 -3.57
CA TYR A 114 -10.16 0.63 -4.82
C TYR A 114 -9.27 -0.61 -4.63
N CYS A 115 -9.88 -1.80 -4.61
CA CYS A 115 -9.18 -3.08 -4.44
C CYS A 115 -8.80 -3.66 -5.81
N HIS A 116 -7.51 -3.63 -6.16
CA HIS A 116 -7.03 -4.15 -7.45
C HIS A 116 -7.17 -5.67 -7.55
N THR A 117 -6.61 -6.37 -6.56
CA THR A 117 -6.71 -7.82 -6.35
C THR A 117 -6.33 -8.11 -4.90
N PRO A 118 -6.86 -9.17 -4.27
CA PRO A 118 -6.37 -9.62 -2.97
C PRO A 118 -4.87 -9.97 -3.06
N MET A 119 -4.14 -9.86 -1.94
CA MET A 119 -2.67 -10.02 -1.85
C MET A 119 -2.16 -11.33 -2.48
N ARG A 120 -2.03 -11.38 -3.82
CA ARG A 120 -1.76 -12.61 -4.57
C ARG A 120 -0.53 -13.32 -4.04
N TYR A 121 0.50 -12.59 -3.63
CA TYR A 121 1.71 -13.16 -3.04
C TYR A 121 1.46 -13.96 -1.76
N ILE A 122 0.57 -13.54 -0.86
CA ILE A 122 0.29 -14.26 0.40
C ILE A 122 -0.70 -15.42 0.19
N TRP A 123 -1.57 -15.29 -0.82
CA TRP A 123 -2.54 -16.32 -1.17
C TRP A 123 -1.93 -17.42 -2.07
N PHE A 124 -1.01 -17.05 -2.95
CA PHE A 124 -0.30 -17.90 -3.92
C PHE A 124 1.20 -17.98 -3.65
N LEU A 125 1.65 -17.76 -2.41
CA LEU A 125 2.97 -18.19 -1.96
C LEU A 125 2.95 -19.72 -2.04
N HIS A 126 3.19 -20.25 -3.24
CA HIS A 126 3.18 -21.67 -3.54
C HIS A 126 4.27 -22.35 -2.70
N GLN A 127 4.02 -23.61 -2.37
CA GLN A 127 4.96 -24.41 -1.58
C GLN A 127 6.37 -24.42 -2.19
N ASP A 128 6.50 -24.19 -3.50
CA ASP A 128 7.78 -24.07 -4.22
C ASP A 128 8.65 -22.92 -3.68
N TYR A 129 8.08 -21.75 -3.36
CA TYR A 129 8.84 -20.65 -2.76
C TYR A 129 9.21 -20.93 -1.29
N LEU A 130 8.45 -21.80 -0.61
CA LEU A 130 8.74 -22.26 0.75
C LEU A 130 9.78 -23.41 0.77
N ASN A 131 10.09 -24.00 -0.38
CA ASN A 131 11.08 -25.08 -0.49
C ASN A 131 12.50 -24.53 -0.68
N ASP A 132 12.66 -23.34 -1.28
CA ASP A 132 13.95 -22.67 -1.47
C ASP A 132 14.43 -21.84 -0.26
N ILE A 133 13.68 -21.84 0.85
CA ILE A 133 14.01 -21.08 2.06
C ILE A 133 14.42 -21.99 3.22
N GLY A 134 15.42 -21.56 3.99
CA GLY A 134 15.89 -22.29 5.17
C GLY A 134 14.79 -22.57 6.21
N PHE A 135 14.92 -23.69 6.91
CA PHE A 135 13.93 -24.25 7.85
C PHE A 135 13.36 -23.23 8.85
N ALA A 136 14.20 -22.36 9.41
CA ALA A 136 13.77 -21.31 10.35
C ALA A 136 12.80 -20.30 9.71
N LYS A 137 13.06 -19.86 8.47
CA LYS A 137 12.17 -18.94 7.73
C LYS A 137 10.84 -19.62 7.38
N LYS A 138 10.88 -20.91 7.03
CA LYS A 138 9.68 -21.71 6.75
C LYS A 138 8.75 -21.80 7.95
N MET A 139 9.30 -21.99 9.15
CA MET A 139 8.53 -21.99 10.39
C MET A 139 7.90 -20.63 10.70
N ILE A 140 8.65 -19.53 10.56
CA ILE A 140 8.12 -18.18 10.75
C ILE A 140 6.96 -17.90 9.79
N LEU A 141 7.13 -18.19 8.49
CA LEU A 141 6.09 -17.97 7.49
C LEU A 141 4.81 -18.76 7.76
N ARG A 142 4.93 -20.01 8.26
CA ARG A 142 3.77 -20.83 8.64
C ARG A 142 2.90 -20.16 9.72
N PHE A 143 3.49 -19.46 10.68
CA PHE A 143 2.74 -18.73 11.72
C PHE A 143 2.23 -17.37 11.23
N VAL A 144 2.99 -16.71 10.37
CA VAL A 144 2.72 -15.35 9.89
C VAL A 144 1.63 -15.32 8.81
N ILE A 145 1.62 -16.26 7.86
CA ILE A 145 0.66 -16.28 6.75
C ILE A 145 -0.80 -16.28 7.24
N PRO A 146 -1.22 -17.14 8.19
CA PRO A 146 -2.58 -17.12 8.72
C PRO A 146 -2.95 -15.79 9.37
N PHE A 147 -2.00 -15.15 10.06
CA PHE A 147 -2.22 -13.83 10.67
C PHE A 147 -2.46 -12.76 9.62
N ILE A 148 -1.67 -12.72 8.55
CA ILE A 148 -1.85 -11.75 7.48
C ILE A 148 -3.17 -12.00 6.74
N ARG A 149 -3.54 -13.26 6.46
CA ARG A 149 -4.82 -13.59 5.84
C ARG A 149 -6.01 -13.11 6.68
N LYS A 150 -5.97 -13.35 7.99
CA LYS A 150 -6.99 -12.83 8.92
C LYS A 150 -7.03 -11.30 8.95
N TRP A 151 -5.86 -10.66 8.92
CA TRP A 151 -5.76 -9.20 8.85
C TRP A 151 -6.36 -8.66 7.55
N ASP A 152 -6.06 -9.28 6.41
CA ASP A 152 -6.52 -8.88 5.07
C ASP A 152 -8.06 -8.87 4.98
N VAL A 153 -8.70 -9.94 5.48
CA VAL A 153 -10.17 -10.08 5.58
C VAL A 153 -10.76 -9.06 6.57
N LYS A 154 -10.10 -8.84 7.71
CA LYS A 154 -10.58 -7.87 8.70
C LYS A 154 -10.53 -6.43 8.17
N MET A 155 -9.55 -6.10 7.33
CA MET A 155 -9.42 -4.75 6.77
C MET A 155 -10.36 -4.53 5.59
N SER A 156 -10.69 -5.55 4.79
CA SER A 156 -11.72 -5.41 3.75
C SER A 156 -13.11 -5.12 4.31
N GLN A 157 -13.40 -5.50 5.57
CA GLN A 157 -14.66 -5.17 6.24
C GLN A 157 -14.71 -3.73 6.81
N LYS A 158 -13.57 -3.03 6.86
CA LYS A 158 -13.48 -1.68 7.46
C LYS A 158 -13.57 -0.54 6.46
N VAL A 159 -13.47 -0.84 5.18
CA VAL A 159 -13.60 0.16 4.12
C VAL A 159 -15.09 0.45 3.92
N SER A 160 -15.45 1.71 3.66
CA SER A 160 -16.85 2.11 3.46
C SER A 160 -17.41 1.55 2.15
N PHE A 161 -16.56 1.43 1.13
CA PHE A 161 -16.87 0.87 -0.18
C PHE A 161 -15.62 0.16 -0.70
N SER A 162 -15.78 -1.04 -1.27
CA SER A 162 -14.70 -1.88 -1.84
C SER A 162 -15.00 -2.28 -3.28
#